data_AF-A0A1V4QFM3-F1
#
_entry.id   AF-A0A1V4QFM3-F1
#
_cell.length_a   1.000
_cell.length_b   1.000
_cell.length_c   1.000
_cell.angle_alpha   90.00
_cell.angle_beta   90.00
_cell.angle_gamma   90.00
#
_symmetry.space_group_name_H-M   'P 1'
#
loop_
_entity.id
_entity.type
_entity.pdbx_description
1 polymer ?
#
loop_
_entity_poly.entity_id
_entity_poly.type
_entity_poly.pdbx_seq_one_letter_code
_entity_poly.pdbx_strand_id
1 'polypeptide(L)'
;MTKSEFGELVVLHWSPVQWDEPLEHYTVYVYYPIVVKGREVNPNDYGFRTERFMNEKYLLSYFGQEYQGRYWFTVRVHKEGVGTREKVMIQQYVPARYFETAKFGKLRIKPRTRPRRTFPVDLVYMIICLVPYLFYSNRKARRLKGAYSDVASLRWLRDDWVPPRIEVSSFRKSGKVAKLDLVEAALFLDYPVNKVLTILTNKLAEQGVIEIIKGPPLKIKILSRPGSLRYYEQAFCDAVKPDSSLDQERLKSLITMIVQKISAKAWDCDLESTKAYYTEKIGSPSPERYIDEEYRNPDYYDYLRGYRFSRLHYYRDLEQGFVVYTAPIKNYSAFIHSDACHSACYVHTACHDACHSACHSACHSACHSACHSACHSACVSGGAH
;
A
#
# COMPACT_ATOMS: atom_id res chain seq x y z
N MET A 1 -40.48 26.02 1.97
CA MET A 1 -40.46 24.77 1.18
C MET A 1 -40.81 25.16 -0.24
N THR A 2 -39.83 25.50 -1.07
CA THR A 2 -40.07 25.65 -2.51
C THR A 2 -39.73 24.31 -3.11
N LYS A 3 -40.76 23.53 -3.46
CA LYS A 3 -40.60 22.30 -4.23
C LYS A 3 -39.97 22.70 -5.56
N SER A 4 -38.72 22.30 -5.77
CA SER A 4 -38.14 22.28 -7.10
C SER A 4 -39.05 21.45 -8.01
N GLU A 5 -39.17 21.83 -9.27
CA GLU A 5 -39.89 21.03 -10.29
C GLU A 5 -39.35 19.59 -10.41
N PHE A 6 -38.16 19.34 -9.85
CA PHE A 6 -37.45 18.06 -9.84
C PHE A 6 -37.59 17.26 -8.53
N GLY A 7 -38.45 17.68 -7.59
CA GLY A 7 -38.66 17.00 -6.31
C GLY A 7 -37.61 17.33 -5.24
N GLU A 8 -37.47 16.46 -4.24
CA GLU A 8 -36.44 16.59 -3.19
C GLU A 8 -35.09 16.10 -3.70
N LEU A 9 -34.09 16.98 -3.65
CA LEU A 9 -32.73 16.72 -4.10
C LEU A 9 -31.75 16.89 -2.94
N VAL A 10 -30.77 16.00 -2.87
CA VAL A 10 -29.57 16.12 -2.04
C VAL A 10 -28.49 16.78 -2.88
N VAL A 11 -27.81 17.77 -2.32
CA VAL A 11 -26.73 18.49 -3.00
C VAL A 11 -25.38 18.07 -2.41
N LEU A 12 -24.46 17.67 -3.29
CA LEU A 12 -23.04 17.64 -2.99
C LEU A 12 -22.46 18.98 -3.41
N HIS A 13 -22.07 19.80 -2.44
CA HIS A 13 -21.39 21.08 -2.67
C HIS A 13 -20.04 21.03 -1.97
N TRP A 14 -19.01 20.66 -2.73
CA TRP A 14 -17.67 20.38 -2.21
C TRP A 14 -16.61 21.03 -3.09
N SER A 15 -15.50 21.46 -2.49
CA SER A 15 -14.32 21.90 -3.23
C SER A 15 -13.10 21.22 -2.61
N PRO A 16 -12.18 20.68 -3.42
CA PRO A 16 -10.96 20.05 -2.96
C PRO A 16 -10.01 21.09 -2.36
N VAL A 17 -8.93 20.57 -1.77
CA VAL A 17 -7.80 21.39 -1.32
C VAL A 17 -7.21 22.20 -2.47
N GLN A 18 -6.78 23.43 -2.16
CA GLN A 18 -6.10 24.31 -3.11
C GLN A 18 -4.61 24.02 -3.09
N TRP A 19 -3.98 24.10 -4.25
CA TRP A 19 -2.54 23.89 -4.41
C TRP A 19 -1.83 25.23 -4.60
N ASP A 20 -0.65 25.38 -3.98
CA ASP A 20 0.19 26.56 -4.15
C ASP A 20 0.93 26.58 -5.49
N GLU A 21 0.92 25.47 -6.22
CA GLU A 21 1.47 25.32 -7.57
C GLU A 21 0.36 25.01 -8.58
N PRO A 22 0.50 25.42 -9.86
CA PRO A 22 -0.45 25.07 -10.90
C PRO A 22 -0.38 23.57 -11.21
N LEU A 23 -1.52 22.96 -11.52
CA LEU A 23 -1.60 21.56 -11.94
C LEU A 23 -1.94 21.46 -13.41
N GLU A 24 -1.28 20.55 -14.12
CA GLU A 24 -1.61 20.22 -15.52
C GLU A 24 -3.05 19.77 -15.66
N HIS A 25 -3.54 18.97 -14.70
CA HIS A 25 -4.93 18.56 -14.63
C HIS A 25 -5.34 18.14 -13.21
N TYR A 26 -6.65 18.07 -12.96
CA TYR A 26 -7.22 17.58 -11.72
C TYR A 26 -8.46 16.74 -12.00
N THR A 27 -8.49 15.52 -11.45
CA THR A 27 -9.59 14.55 -11.66
C THR A 27 -10.18 14.11 -10.33
N VAL A 28 -11.50 14.19 -10.21
CA VAL A 28 -12.26 13.72 -9.04
C VAL A 28 -13.25 12.65 -9.47
N TYR A 29 -13.26 11.54 -8.74
CA TYR A 29 -14.28 10.51 -8.87
C TYR A 29 -15.25 10.59 -7.70
N VAL A 30 -16.53 10.75 -8.01
CA VAL A 30 -17.61 10.75 -7.02
C VAL A 30 -18.43 9.48 -7.22
N TYR A 31 -18.40 8.61 -6.21
CA TYR A 31 -19.14 7.36 -6.19
C TYR A 31 -20.46 7.56 -5.45
N TYR A 32 -21.57 7.31 -6.13
CA TYR A 32 -22.91 7.40 -5.55
C TYR A 32 -23.45 6.03 -5.18
N PRO A 33 -24.27 5.92 -4.11
CA PRO A 33 -24.93 4.68 -3.70
C PRO A 33 -26.12 4.36 -4.62
N ILE A 34 -25.94 4.43 -5.93
CA ILE A 34 -26.96 4.16 -6.96
C ILE A 34 -26.48 3.00 -7.81
N VAL A 35 -27.25 1.91 -7.82
CA VAL A 35 -26.95 0.74 -8.65
C VAL A 35 -27.45 0.97 -10.06
N VAL A 36 -26.57 0.78 -11.05
CA VAL A 36 -26.85 0.95 -12.48
C VAL A 36 -26.79 -0.38 -13.22
N LYS A 37 -27.40 -0.45 -14.40
CA LYS A 37 -27.51 -1.70 -15.18
C LYS A 37 -26.21 -2.14 -15.86
N GLY A 38 -25.26 -1.24 -16.06
CA GLY A 38 -24.01 -1.54 -16.75
C GLY A 38 -23.03 -0.38 -16.73
N ARG A 39 -21.94 -0.49 -17.51
CA ARG A 39 -20.89 0.53 -17.60
C ARG A 39 -21.38 1.81 -18.27
N GLU A 40 -22.22 1.70 -19.29
CA GLU A 40 -22.83 2.86 -19.94
C GLU A 40 -24.05 3.32 -19.15
N VAL A 41 -24.04 4.60 -18.78
CA VAL A 41 -25.10 5.18 -17.95
C VAL A 41 -25.54 6.52 -18.52
N ASN A 42 -26.84 6.64 -18.76
CA ASN A 42 -27.45 7.94 -18.99
C ASN A 42 -27.81 8.58 -17.63
N PRO A 43 -27.18 9.69 -17.22
CA PRO A 43 -27.43 10.31 -15.91
C PRO A 43 -28.88 10.78 -15.73
N ASN A 44 -29.60 11.04 -16.82
CA ASN A 44 -31.00 11.48 -16.77
C ASN A 44 -31.94 10.41 -16.23
N ASP A 45 -31.66 9.13 -16.48
CA ASP A 45 -32.50 8.00 -16.05
C ASP A 45 -32.56 7.90 -14.52
N TYR A 46 -31.49 8.36 -13.85
CA TYR A 46 -31.33 8.33 -12.40
C TYR A 46 -31.67 9.68 -11.75
N GLY A 47 -32.10 10.68 -12.53
CA GLY A 47 -32.44 12.01 -12.05
C GLY A 47 -31.23 12.84 -11.60
N PHE A 48 -30.01 12.48 -12.03
CA PHE A 48 -28.79 13.19 -11.69
C PHE A 48 -28.70 14.54 -12.42
N ARG A 49 -28.27 15.59 -11.72
CA ARG A 49 -28.17 16.95 -12.26
C ARG A 49 -26.90 17.65 -11.80
N THR A 50 -26.41 18.58 -12.60
CA THR A 50 -25.25 19.43 -12.29
C THR A 50 -25.58 20.89 -12.57
N GLU A 51 -24.85 21.80 -11.93
CA GLU A 51 -24.93 23.22 -12.27
C GLU A 51 -24.40 23.49 -13.68
N ARG A 52 -24.89 24.56 -14.31
CA ARG A 52 -24.46 24.94 -15.66
C ARG A 52 -22.94 25.16 -15.75
N PHE A 53 -22.36 25.80 -14.75
CA PHE A 53 -20.91 26.07 -14.72
C PHE A 53 -20.07 24.78 -14.70
N MET A 54 -20.62 23.67 -14.17
CA MET A 54 -19.90 22.39 -14.13
C MET A 54 -19.66 21.86 -15.53
N ASN A 55 -20.66 21.94 -16.41
CA ASN A 55 -20.55 21.49 -17.79
C ASN A 55 -19.73 22.44 -18.65
N GLU A 56 -19.62 23.71 -18.27
CA GLU A 56 -18.82 24.72 -18.98
C GLU A 56 -17.33 24.66 -18.58
N LYS A 57 -17.02 24.33 -17.32
CA LYS A 57 -15.66 24.36 -16.78
C LYS A 57 -14.99 22.99 -16.64
N TYR A 58 -15.76 21.91 -16.64
CA TYR A 58 -15.26 20.56 -16.39
C TYR A 58 -15.69 19.57 -17.48
N LEU A 59 -14.81 18.62 -17.74
CA LEU A 59 -15.12 17.43 -18.51
C LEU A 59 -15.79 16.41 -17.57
N LEU A 60 -17.08 16.17 -17.79
CA LEU A 60 -17.87 15.26 -16.97
C LEU A 60 -18.07 13.93 -17.69
N SER A 61 -17.79 12.82 -17.02
CA SER A 61 -18.11 11.47 -17.51
C SER A 61 -18.99 10.74 -16.50
N TYR A 62 -19.97 10.00 -17.01
CA TYR A 62 -20.94 9.25 -16.22
C TYR A 62 -20.85 7.77 -16.62
N PHE A 63 -20.56 6.89 -15.66
CA PHE A 63 -20.45 5.46 -15.93
C PHE A 63 -20.74 4.62 -14.69
N GLY A 64 -20.97 3.33 -14.91
CA GLY A 64 -21.09 2.33 -13.86
C GLY A 64 -19.72 1.74 -13.53
N GLN A 65 -19.21 1.97 -12.32
CA GLN A 65 -18.00 1.31 -11.82
C GLN A 65 -18.38 -0.04 -11.22
N GLU A 66 -17.74 -1.11 -11.69
CA GLU A 66 -17.96 -2.45 -11.14
C GLU A 66 -17.29 -2.58 -9.76
N TYR A 67 -18.07 -3.01 -8.77
CA TYR A 67 -17.58 -3.37 -7.44
C TYR A 67 -18.47 -4.48 -6.85
N GLN A 68 -17.86 -5.61 -6.50
CA GLN A 68 -18.55 -6.79 -5.95
C GLN A 68 -19.70 -7.31 -6.83
N GLY A 69 -19.50 -7.34 -8.15
CA GLY A 69 -20.48 -7.85 -9.12
C GLY A 69 -21.69 -6.93 -9.36
N ARG A 70 -21.66 -5.69 -8.85
CA ARG A 70 -22.66 -4.65 -9.12
C ARG A 70 -22.00 -3.41 -9.70
N TYR A 71 -22.73 -2.69 -10.55
CA TYR A 71 -22.26 -1.42 -11.10
C TYR A 71 -22.81 -0.25 -10.27
N TRP A 72 -21.91 0.61 -9.79
CA TRP A 72 -22.25 1.79 -9.01
C TRP A 72 -22.09 3.06 -9.86
N PHE A 73 -23.06 3.96 -9.77
CA PHE A 73 -23.05 5.22 -10.51
C PHE A 73 -21.87 6.09 -10.08
N THR A 74 -20.99 6.39 -11.02
CA THR A 74 -19.76 7.15 -10.79
C THR A 74 -19.73 8.35 -11.71
N VAL A 75 -19.39 9.51 -11.13
CA VAL A 75 -19.21 10.77 -11.85
C VAL A 75 -17.75 11.15 -11.80
N ARG A 76 -17.09 11.18 -12.96
CA ARG A 76 -15.73 11.69 -13.10
C ARG A 76 -15.79 13.16 -13.51
N VAL A 77 -15.19 14.02 -12.70
CA VAL A 77 -15.03 15.45 -12.95
C VAL A 77 -13.56 15.69 -13.25
N HIS A 78 -13.26 16.14 -14.47
CA HIS A 78 -11.89 16.42 -14.89
C HIS A 78 -11.74 17.89 -15.33
N LYS A 79 -10.65 18.53 -14.92
CA LYS A 79 -10.27 19.88 -15.35
C LYS A 79 -8.82 19.88 -15.77
N GLU A 80 -8.55 20.41 -16.95
CA GLU A 80 -7.20 20.71 -17.43
C GLU A 80 -6.78 22.13 -17.00
N GLY A 81 -5.48 22.33 -16.79
CA GLY A 81 -4.87 23.62 -16.48
C GLY A 81 -5.46 24.27 -15.24
N VAL A 82 -5.27 23.67 -14.07
CA VAL A 82 -5.72 24.25 -12.80
C VAL A 82 -4.68 25.26 -12.32
N GLY A 83 -5.08 26.53 -12.22
CA GLY A 83 -4.19 27.59 -11.78
C GLY A 83 -3.82 27.50 -10.30
N THR A 84 -2.75 28.19 -9.91
CA THR A 84 -2.34 28.34 -8.50
C THR A 84 -3.51 28.84 -7.65
N ARG A 85 -3.80 28.12 -6.56
CA ARG A 85 -4.90 28.39 -5.62
C ARG A 85 -6.30 28.46 -6.26
N GLU A 86 -6.47 27.88 -7.45
CA GLU A 86 -7.78 27.83 -8.10
C GLU A 86 -8.72 26.89 -7.34
N LYS A 87 -9.96 27.35 -7.10
CA LYS A 87 -11.01 26.54 -6.46
C LYS A 87 -11.75 25.70 -7.49
N VAL A 88 -11.56 24.39 -7.44
CA VAL A 88 -12.33 23.44 -8.25
C VAL A 88 -13.65 23.13 -7.53
N MET A 89 -14.68 23.94 -7.76
CA MET A 89 -15.98 23.76 -7.09
C MET A 89 -16.79 22.64 -7.76
N ILE A 90 -17.21 21.65 -6.99
CA ILE A 90 -18.06 20.55 -7.44
C ILE A 90 -19.45 20.71 -6.84
N GLN A 91 -20.44 20.91 -7.71
CA GLN A 91 -21.85 21.03 -7.31
C GLN A 91 -22.73 20.09 -8.12
N GLN A 92 -23.23 19.05 -7.44
CA GLN A 92 -23.98 17.95 -8.02
C GLN A 92 -25.26 17.71 -7.23
N TYR A 93 -26.36 17.39 -7.90
CA TYR A 93 -27.66 17.16 -7.30
C TYR A 93 -28.17 15.76 -7.63
N VAL A 94 -28.63 15.07 -6.61
CA VAL A 94 -29.10 13.69 -6.69
C VAL A 94 -30.45 13.56 -6.01
N PRO A 95 -31.40 12.76 -6.55
CA PRO A 95 -32.68 12.56 -5.90
C PRO A 95 -32.56 12.01 -4.47
N ALA A 96 -33.33 12.58 -3.56
CA ALA A 96 -33.34 12.22 -2.13
C ALA A 96 -33.66 10.74 -1.86
N ARG A 97 -34.37 10.06 -2.77
CA ARG A 97 -34.75 8.64 -2.66
C ARG A 97 -33.56 7.67 -2.53
N TYR A 98 -32.35 8.11 -2.88
CA TYR A 98 -31.13 7.30 -2.77
C TYR A 98 -30.40 7.47 -1.43
N PHE A 99 -30.90 8.33 -0.53
CA PHE A 99 -30.24 8.64 0.74
C PHE A 99 -31.20 8.64 1.93
N GLU A 100 -30.66 8.34 3.11
CA GLU A 100 -31.35 8.55 4.38
C GLU A 100 -31.36 10.05 4.73
N THR A 101 -32.38 10.78 4.27
CA THR A 101 -32.44 12.26 4.37
C THR A 101 -32.47 12.82 5.79
N ALA A 102 -32.74 11.99 6.81
CA ALA A 102 -32.80 12.37 8.22
C ALA A 102 -31.48 12.96 8.76
N LYS A 103 -30.35 12.66 8.12
CA LYS A 103 -29.00 13.09 8.55
C LYS A 103 -28.51 14.39 7.89
N PHE A 104 -29.28 14.98 6.96
CA PHE A 104 -28.82 16.14 6.18
C PHE A 104 -29.39 17.47 6.69
N GLY A 105 -28.56 18.52 6.66
CA GLY A 105 -28.99 19.89 6.92
C GLY A 105 -29.90 20.44 5.80
N LYS A 106 -30.96 21.18 6.15
CA LYS A 106 -31.88 21.78 5.18
C LYS A 106 -31.30 23.10 4.65
N LEU A 107 -30.90 23.15 3.39
CA LEU A 107 -30.50 24.38 2.72
C LEU A 107 -31.74 25.14 2.21
N ARG A 108 -31.95 26.38 2.67
CA ARG A 108 -32.93 27.30 2.09
C ARG A 108 -32.29 28.05 0.92
N ILE A 109 -32.50 27.56 -0.29
CA ILE A 109 -32.15 28.31 -1.51
C ILE A 109 -33.09 29.52 -1.60
N LYS A 110 -32.56 30.74 -1.40
CA LYS A 110 -33.32 31.96 -1.68
C LYS A 110 -33.43 32.10 -3.21
N PRO A 111 -34.63 32.03 -3.81
CA PRO A 111 -34.76 32.28 -5.23
C PRO A 111 -34.30 33.71 -5.50
N ARG A 112 -33.41 33.88 -6.49
CA ARG A 112 -32.95 35.20 -6.91
C ARG A 112 -34.12 35.89 -7.62
N THR A 113 -34.82 36.78 -6.92
CA THR A 113 -35.96 37.53 -7.45
C THR A 113 -35.46 38.47 -8.54
N ARG A 114 -35.69 38.13 -9.82
CA ARG A 114 -35.59 39.11 -10.90
C ARG A 114 -36.80 40.03 -10.82
N PRO A 115 -36.63 41.36 -10.91
CA PRO A 115 -37.76 42.27 -10.93
C PRO A 115 -38.63 41.98 -12.16
N ARG A 116 -39.92 41.68 -11.91
CA ARG A 116 -40.95 41.60 -12.94
C ARG A 116 -41.21 43.01 -13.45
N ARG A 117 -40.80 43.30 -14.69
CA ARG A 117 -41.32 44.45 -15.43
C ARG A 117 -42.69 44.06 -16.00
N THR A 118 -43.65 44.95 -15.81
CA THR A 118 -45.02 44.87 -16.33
C THR A 118 -45.07 45.32 -17.80
N PHE A 119 -45.91 44.66 -18.59
CA PHE A 119 -46.29 44.86 -20.00
C PHE A 119 -46.57 46.33 -20.40
N PRO A 120 -46.64 46.74 -21.70
CA PRO A 120 -46.61 45.97 -22.95
C PRO A 120 -45.65 46.56 -24.02
N VAL A 121 -44.40 46.07 -24.09
CA VAL A 121 -43.47 46.32 -25.22
C VAL A 121 -42.77 45.01 -25.66
N ASP A 122 -42.83 43.98 -24.81
CA ASP A 122 -42.13 42.70 -24.99
C ASP A 122 -42.69 41.83 -26.11
N LEU A 123 -43.94 42.02 -26.57
CA LEU A 123 -44.53 41.15 -27.59
C LEU A 123 -43.96 41.43 -28.99
N VAL A 124 -43.68 42.70 -29.30
CA VAL A 124 -43.05 43.12 -30.56
C VAL A 124 -41.56 42.74 -30.55
N TYR A 125 -40.87 42.92 -29.40
CA TYR A 125 -39.48 42.52 -29.24
C TYR A 125 -39.33 40.98 -29.25
N MET A 126 -40.30 40.24 -28.71
CA MET A 126 -40.36 38.78 -28.83
C MET A 126 -40.45 38.34 -30.28
N ILE A 127 -41.33 38.92 -31.10
CA ILE A 127 -41.43 38.52 -32.52
C ILE A 127 -40.13 38.86 -33.27
N ILE A 128 -39.57 40.05 -33.04
CA ILE A 128 -38.32 40.51 -33.68
C ILE A 128 -37.10 39.67 -33.25
N CYS A 129 -37.04 39.17 -32.01
CA CYS A 129 -35.92 38.33 -31.56
C CYS A 129 -36.15 36.84 -31.83
N LEU A 130 -37.39 36.36 -31.78
CA LEU A 130 -37.73 34.94 -31.85
C LEU A 130 -37.65 34.40 -33.27
N VAL A 131 -37.97 35.20 -34.29
CA VAL A 131 -37.80 34.79 -35.70
C VAL A 131 -36.32 34.60 -36.08
N PRO A 132 -35.40 35.56 -35.84
CA PRO A 132 -33.98 35.33 -36.06
C PRO A 132 -33.40 34.27 -35.13
N TYR A 133 -33.87 34.15 -33.88
CA TYR A 133 -33.42 33.10 -32.97
C TYR A 133 -33.83 31.70 -33.44
N LEU A 134 -35.07 31.51 -33.88
CA LEU A 134 -35.53 30.25 -34.47
C LEU A 134 -34.81 29.97 -35.77
N PHE A 135 -34.56 30.98 -36.61
CA PHE A 135 -33.80 30.81 -37.85
C PHE A 135 -32.33 30.42 -37.60
N TYR A 136 -31.67 31.08 -36.64
CA TYR A 136 -30.32 30.75 -36.20
C TYR A 136 -30.25 29.37 -35.55
N SER A 137 -31.21 29.04 -34.67
CA SER A 137 -31.33 27.74 -34.01
C SER A 137 -31.55 26.63 -35.03
N ASN A 138 -32.43 26.83 -36.01
CA ASN A 138 -32.70 25.85 -37.05
C ASN A 138 -31.48 25.68 -37.99
N ARG A 139 -30.78 26.77 -38.33
CA ARG A 139 -29.51 26.72 -39.06
C ARG A 139 -28.42 25.99 -38.26
N LYS A 140 -28.31 26.23 -36.95
CA LYS A 140 -27.35 25.57 -36.06
C LYS A 140 -27.70 24.10 -35.83
N ALA A 141 -28.97 23.75 -35.69
CA ALA A 141 -29.47 22.38 -35.59
C ALA A 141 -29.20 21.58 -36.88
N ARG A 142 -29.36 22.20 -38.06
CA ARG A 142 -28.98 21.57 -39.34
C ARG A 142 -27.46 21.37 -39.46
N ARG A 143 -26.64 22.31 -38.96
CA ARG A 143 -25.17 22.13 -38.86
C ARG A 143 -24.77 21.05 -37.84
N LEU A 144 -25.47 20.97 -36.70
CA LEU A 144 -25.24 19.96 -35.65
C LEU A 144 -25.63 18.55 -36.12
N LYS A 145 -26.70 18.39 -36.91
CA LYS A 145 -27.04 17.10 -37.53
C LYS A 145 -25.93 16.56 -38.44
N GLY A 146 -25.13 17.44 -39.05
CA GLY A 146 -23.91 17.07 -39.77
C GLY A 146 -22.69 16.81 -38.87
N ALA A 147 -22.63 17.43 -37.69
CA ALA A 147 -21.52 17.24 -36.74
C ALA A 147 -21.66 15.99 -35.87
N TYR A 148 -22.85 15.39 -35.75
CA TYR A 148 -23.04 14.14 -35.00
C TYR A 148 -22.32 12.94 -35.65
N SER A 149 -22.07 12.95 -36.96
CA SER A 149 -21.22 11.93 -37.61
C SER A 149 -19.74 12.06 -37.24
N ASP A 150 -19.28 13.24 -36.81
CA ASP A 150 -17.92 13.49 -36.34
C ASP A 150 -17.75 13.23 -34.83
N VAL A 151 -18.82 12.92 -34.10
CA VAL A 151 -18.74 12.56 -32.68
C VAL A 151 -18.13 11.16 -32.50
N ALA A 152 -18.20 10.31 -33.52
CA ALA A 152 -17.55 9.00 -33.51
C ALA A 152 -16.01 9.12 -33.58
N SER A 153 -15.47 10.16 -34.25
CA SER A 153 -14.04 10.43 -34.31
C SER A 153 -13.51 11.23 -33.11
N LEU A 154 -14.39 11.81 -32.29
CA LEU A 154 -14.07 12.49 -31.02
C LEU A 154 -14.02 11.55 -29.80
N ARG A 155 -14.11 10.23 -30.01
CA ARG A 155 -13.95 9.23 -28.95
C ARG A 155 -12.47 9.16 -28.54
N TRP A 156 -12.05 10.13 -27.72
CA TRP A 156 -10.70 10.27 -27.15
C TRP A 156 -10.35 9.15 -26.15
N LEU A 157 -11.34 8.34 -25.73
CA LEU A 157 -11.06 7.09 -25.03
C LEU A 157 -10.42 6.11 -26.01
N ARG A 158 -9.09 6.00 -25.97
CA ARG A 158 -8.52 4.70 -26.24
C ARG A 158 -8.84 3.81 -25.03
N ASP A 159 -9.51 2.69 -25.30
CA ASP A 159 -9.79 1.63 -24.33
C ASP A 159 -8.52 0.79 -24.02
N ASP A 160 -7.33 1.27 -24.39
CA ASP A 160 -6.04 0.57 -24.32
C ASP A 160 -5.27 0.87 -23.03
N TRP A 161 -5.91 1.47 -22.02
CA TRP A 161 -5.35 1.52 -20.68
C TRP A 161 -5.25 0.10 -20.12
N VAL A 162 -4.09 -0.49 -20.26
CA VAL A 162 -3.67 -1.68 -19.53
C VAL A 162 -3.05 -1.18 -18.22
N PRO A 163 -3.51 -1.65 -17.05
CA PRO A 163 -2.85 -1.32 -15.79
C PRO A 163 -1.35 -1.60 -15.94
N PRO A 164 -0.47 -0.68 -15.49
CA PRO A 164 0.96 -0.86 -15.63
C PRO A 164 1.33 -2.21 -15.02
N ARG A 165 1.98 -3.06 -15.82
CA ARG A 165 2.55 -4.30 -15.31
C ARG A 165 3.67 -3.89 -14.37
N ILE A 166 3.48 -4.11 -13.08
CA ILE A 166 4.55 -3.96 -12.10
C ILE A 166 5.51 -5.11 -12.36
N GLU A 167 6.55 -4.85 -13.14
CA GLU A 167 7.71 -5.74 -13.20
C GLU A 167 8.50 -5.53 -11.91
N VAL A 168 8.28 -6.41 -10.94
CA VAL A 168 9.12 -6.46 -9.74
C VAL A 168 10.46 -7.03 -10.17
N SER A 169 11.38 -6.17 -10.60
CA SER A 169 12.77 -6.55 -10.83
C SER A 169 13.38 -6.95 -9.48
N SER A 170 13.57 -8.24 -9.28
CA SER A 170 14.20 -8.77 -8.07
C SER A 170 15.72 -8.59 -8.16
N PHE A 171 16.32 -7.99 -7.13
CA PHE A 171 17.78 -7.96 -6.97
C PHE A 171 18.36 -9.33 -6.58
N ARG A 172 17.52 -10.34 -6.35
CA ARG A 172 17.95 -11.68 -5.94
C ARG A 172 18.56 -12.43 -7.10
N LYS A 173 19.71 -13.04 -6.84
CA LYS A 173 20.38 -13.94 -7.79
C LYS A 173 19.83 -15.35 -7.60
N SER A 174 19.21 -15.90 -8.64
CA SER A 174 18.69 -17.27 -8.65
C SER A 174 19.78 -18.27 -8.24
N GLY A 175 19.47 -19.17 -7.31
CA GLY A 175 20.40 -20.19 -6.80
C GLY A 175 21.48 -19.69 -5.82
N LYS A 176 21.57 -18.38 -5.54
CA LYS A 176 22.50 -17.88 -4.52
C LYS A 176 21.96 -18.18 -3.12
N VAL A 177 22.71 -18.97 -2.34
CA VAL A 177 22.37 -19.33 -0.95
C VAL A 177 23.03 -18.37 0.04
N ALA A 178 22.26 -17.89 1.02
CA ALA A 178 22.77 -17.04 2.09
C ALA A 178 23.65 -17.84 3.06
N LYS A 179 24.76 -17.26 3.54
CA LYS A 179 25.62 -17.85 4.57
C LYS A 179 25.10 -17.47 5.96
N LEU A 180 24.33 -18.36 6.56
CA LEU A 180 23.73 -18.26 7.89
C LEU A 180 24.37 -19.25 8.88
N ASP A 181 24.48 -18.82 10.12
CA ASP A 181 24.89 -19.64 11.27
C ASP A 181 23.78 -20.62 11.67
N LEU A 182 24.02 -21.62 12.53
CA LEU A 182 22.97 -22.58 12.93
C LEU A 182 21.75 -21.88 13.56
N VAL A 183 21.97 -20.95 14.48
CA VAL A 183 20.91 -20.17 15.15
C VAL A 183 20.12 -19.32 14.15
N GLU A 184 20.82 -18.69 13.20
CA GLU A 184 20.22 -17.87 12.16
C GLU A 184 19.43 -18.71 11.15
N ALA A 185 19.99 -19.84 10.73
CA ALA A 185 19.35 -20.80 9.84
C ALA A 185 18.11 -21.42 10.48
N ALA A 186 18.15 -21.77 11.76
CA ALA A 186 17.00 -22.29 12.49
C ALA A 186 15.86 -21.26 12.56
N LEU A 187 16.17 -19.99 12.86
CA LEU A 187 15.16 -18.93 12.80
C LEU A 187 14.62 -18.75 11.38
N PHE A 188 15.50 -18.69 10.37
CA PHE A 188 15.11 -18.52 8.96
C PHE A 188 14.22 -19.65 8.42
N LEU A 189 14.38 -20.88 8.94
CA LEU A 189 13.55 -22.05 8.66
C LEU A 189 12.27 -22.14 9.49
N ASP A 190 11.90 -21.06 10.17
CA ASP A 190 10.68 -20.95 10.97
C ASP A 190 10.59 -21.90 12.18
N TYR A 191 11.73 -22.36 12.71
CA TYR A 191 11.72 -23.05 14.00
C TYR A 191 11.25 -22.12 15.12
N PRO A 192 10.56 -22.65 16.15
CA PRO A 192 10.08 -21.84 17.27
C PRO A 192 11.23 -21.11 17.98
N VAL A 193 11.03 -19.84 18.32
CA VAL A 193 12.05 -19.01 18.98
C VAL A 193 12.56 -19.67 20.28
N ASN A 194 11.67 -20.22 21.09
CA ASN A 194 12.04 -20.90 22.33
C ASN A 194 13.00 -22.08 22.07
N LYS A 195 12.78 -22.82 20.98
CA LYS A 195 13.64 -23.93 20.58
C LYS A 195 15.06 -23.46 20.25
N VAL A 196 15.16 -22.32 19.55
CA VAL A 196 16.44 -21.69 19.21
C VAL A 196 17.16 -21.17 20.45
N LEU A 197 16.43 -20.52 21.37
CA LEU A 197 16.98 -20.04 22.65
C LEU A 197 17.46 -21.20 23.54
N THR A 198 16.77 -22.36 23.51
CA THR A 198 17.21 -23.57 24.21
C THR A 198 18.56 -24.07 23.71
N ILE A 199 18.76 -24.12 22.38
CA ILE A 199 20.04 -24.53 21.78
C ILE A 199 21.16 -23.54 22.18
N LEU A 200 20.87 -22.24 22.07
CA LEU A 200 21.79 -21.18 22.46
C LEU A 200 22.22 -21.30 23.94
N THR A 201 21.24 -21.51 24.82
CA THR A 201 21.47 -21.62 26.27
C THR A 201 22.28 -22.85 26.61
N ASN A 202 21.97 -24.00 26.01
CA ASN A 202 22.74 -25.21 26.25
C ASN A 202 24.19 -25.08 25.74
N LYS A 203 24.39 -24.44 24.58
CA LYS A 203 25.73 -24.17 24.05
C LYS A 203 26.56 -23.30 25.01
N LEU A 204 25.96 -22.23 25.53
CA LEU A 204 26.62 -21.36 26.50
C LEU A 204 26.90 -22.08 27.84
N ALA A 205 26.03 -23.00 28.23
CA ALA A 205 26.24 -23.83 29.42
C ALA A 205 27.38 -24.85 29.22
N GLU A 206 27.44 -25.52 28.06
CA GLU A 206 28.53 -26.44 27.70
C GLU A 206 29.90 -25.74 27.63
N GLN A 207 29.92 -24.47 27.22
CA GLN A 207 31.13 -23.65 27.19
C GLN A 207 31.53 -23.07 28.56
N GLY A 208 30.74 -23.28 29.62
CA GLY A 208 30.99 -22.73 30.95
C GLY A 208 30.83 -21.21 31.05
N VAL A 209 30.08 -20.61 30.11
CA VAL A 209 29.76 -19.17 30.12
C VAL A 209 28.63 -18.90 31.10
N ILE A 210 27.64 -19.79 31.12
CA ILE A 210 26.48 -19.71 32.01
C ILE A 210 26.25 -21.02 32.76
N GLU A 211 25.59 -20.93 33.90
CA GLU A 211 25.12 -22.06 34.70
C GLU A 211 23.60 -21.97 34.85
N ILE A 212 22.91 -23.07 34.56
CA ILE A 212 21.46 -23.16 34.72
C ILE A 212 21.16 -23.63 36.14
N ILE A 213 20.67 -22.71 36.99
CA ILE A 213 20.37 -22.99 38.40
C ILE A 213 19.05 -23.76 38.53
N LYS A 214 18.04 -23.38 37.76
CA LYS A 214 16.68 -23.94 37.85
C LYS A 214 15.99 -23.93 36.49
N GLY A 215 15.25 -25.00 36.18
CA GLY A 215 14.48 -25.21 34.95
C GLY A 215 13.27 -24.25 34.82
N PRO A 216 12.02 -24.65 35.09
CA PRO A 216 10.90 -23.69 35.09
C PRO A 216 10.56 -23.20 36.53
N PRO A 217 10.55 -21.88 36.81
CA PRO A 217 10.98 -20.76 35.95
C PRO A 217 12.50 -20.70 35.78
N LEU A 218 12.95 -20.28 34.59
CA LEU A 218 14.36 -20.36 34.19
C LEU A 218 15.21 -19.35 34.95
N LYS A 219 16.17 -19.89 35.72
CA LYS A 219 17.17 -19.11 36.44
C LYS A 219 18.57 -19.43 35.93
N ILE A 220 19.25 -18.39 35.46
CA ILE A 220 20.57 -18.51 34.82
C ILE A 220 21.56 -17.61 35.57
N LYS A 221 22.75 -18.13 35.83
CA LYS A 221 23.88 -17.39 36.39
C LYS A 221 24.98 -17.26 35.35
N ILE A 222 25.56 -16.08 35.22
CA ILE A 222 26.73 -15.86 34.35
C ILE A 222 27.98 -16.21 35.15
N LEU A 223 28.81 -17.11 34.61
CA LEU A 223 30.08 -17.51 35.21
C LEU A 223 31.26 -16.71 34.65
N SER A 224 31.30 -16.55 33.32
CA SER A 224 32.36 -15.84 32.62
C SER A 224 31.84 -15.15 31.37
N ARG A 225 32.49 -14.09 30.92
CA ARG A 225 32.20 -13.41 29.64
C ARG A 225 33.45 -13.44 28.76
N PRO A 226 33.67 -14.52 27.99
CA PRO A 226 34.79 -14.55 27.05
C PRO A 226 34.58 -13.51 25.94
N GLY A 227 35.67 -12.89 25.48
CA GLY A 227 35.62 -11.87 24.42
C GLY A 227 35.28 -12.43 23.02
N SER A 228 35.28 -13.76 22.85
CA SER A 228 35.04 -14.43 21.57
C SER A 228 33.56 -14.76 21.29
N LEU A 229 32.62 -14.30 22.12
CA LEU A 229 31.20 -14.59 21.96
C LEU A 229 30.62 -13.91 20.71
N ARG A 230 29.69 -14.57 20.03
CA ARG A 230 28.95 -13.98 18.90
C ARG A 230 27.99 -12.89 19.35
N TYR A 231 27.54 -12.06 18.42
CA TYR A 231 26.66 -10.92 18.73
C TYR A 231 25.38 -11.33 19.47
N TYR A 232 24.75 -12.44 19.08
CA TYR A 232 23.54 -12.94 19.73
C TYR A 232 23.80 -13.62 21.08
N GLU A 233 25.00 -14.17 21.30
CA GLU A 233 25.41 -14.76 22.58
C GLU A 233 25.70 -13.68 23.62
N GLN A 234 26.37 -12.60 23.20
CA GLN A 234 26.58 -11.42 24.03
C GLN A 234 25.24 -10.78 24.41
N ALA A 235 24.36 -10.55 23.43
CA ALA A 235 23.04 -9.98 23.67
C ALA A 235 22.15 -10.89 24.54
N PHE A 236 22.31 -12.22 24.48
CA PHE A 236 21.65 -13.14 25.40
C PHE A 236 22.19 -13.01 26.84
N CYS A 237 23.51 -12.93 27.01
CA CYS A 237 24.12 -12.71 28.32
C CYS A 237 23.69 -11.36 28.94
N ASP A 238 23.48 -10.35 28.11
CA ASP A 238 22.98 -9.04 28.54
C ASP A 238 21.48 -9.06 28.91
N ALA A 239 20.73 -10.06 28.46
CA ALA A 239 19.33 -10.27 28.84
C ALA A 239 19.18 -10.94 30.22
N VAL A 240 20.25 -11.49 30.80
CA VAL A 240 20.21 -12.06 32.16
C VAL A 240 20.30 -10.94 33.19
N LYS A 241 19.29 -10.82 34.04
CA LYS A 241 19.23 -9.85 35.13
C LYS A 241 20.12 -10.25 36.31
N PRO A 242 20.49 -9.30 37.19
CA PRO A 242 21.26 -9.60 38.40
C PRO A 242 20.58 -10.60 39.36
N ASP A 243 19.25 -10.70 39.33
CA ASP A 243 18.46 -11.64 40.12
C ASP A 243 18.39 -13.07 39.52
N SER A 244 19.21 -13.32 38.49
CA SER A 244 19.25 -14.56 37.70
C SER A 244 17.99 -14.85 36.89
N SER A 245 17.04 -13.90 36.77
CA SER A 245 15.89 -14.00 35.87
C SER A 245 16.21 -13.45 34.47
N LEU A 246 15.37 -13.74 33.48
CA LEU A 246 15.52 -13.25 32.12
C LEU A 246 14.69 -11.99 31.89
N ASP A 247 15.31 -10.98 31.26
CA ASP A 247 14.67 -9.76 30.80
C ASP A 247 13.98 -9.96 29.45
N GLN A 248 12.65 -9.86 29.46
CA GLN A 248 11.82 -10.09 28.28
C GLN A 248 12.03 -9.06 27.18
N GLU A 249 12.24 -7.78 27.53
CA GLU A 249 12.44 -6.73 26.53
C GLU A 249 13.77 -6.92 25.79
N ARG A 250 14.82 -7.27 26.54
CA ARG A 250 16.14 -7.56 25.97
C ARG A 250 16.13 -8.81 25.10
N LEU A 251 15.40 -9.86 25.49
CA LEU A 251 15.18 -11.03 24.63
C LEU A 251 14.45 -10.67 23.33
N LYS A 252 13.44 -9.80 23.38
CA LYS A 252 12.77 -9.31 22.16
C LYS A 252 13.73 -8.53 21.26
N SER A 253 14.58 -7.67 21.84
CA SER A 253 15.62 -6.94 21.09
C SER A 253 16.67 -7.87 20.49
N LEU A 254 17.07 -8.93 21.21
CA LEU A 254 17.95 -9.99 20.69
C LEU A 254 17.37 -10.62 19.42
N ILE A 255 16.10 -11.06 19.45
CA ILE A 255 15.45 -11.67 18.29
C ILE A 255 15.35 -10.69 17.12
N THR A 256 14.97 -9.44 17.41
CA THR A 256 14.91 -8.37 16.41
C THR A 256 16.27 -8.17 15.72
N MET A 257 17.35 -8.17 16.50
CA MET A 257 18.71 -8.04 15.99
C MET A 257 19.12 -9.21 15.09
N ILE A 258 18.78 -10.45 15.47
CA ILE A 258 19.06 -11.63 14.65
C ILE A 258 18.31 -11.54 13.31
N VAL A 259 17.02 -11.19 13.33
CA VAL A 259 16.21 -11.04 12.10
C VAL A 259 16.79 -9.97 11.18
N GLN A 260 17.25 -8.84 11.72
CA GLN A 260 17.89 -7.79 10.93
C GLN A 260 19.18 -8.29 10.27
N LYS A 261 20.01 -9.04 11.00
CA LYS A 261 21.24 -9.62 10.44
C LYS A 261 20.95 -10.69 9.38
N ILE A 262 19.96 -11.55 9.58
CA ILE A 262 19.49 -12.51 8.57
C ILE A 262 19.05 -11.77 7.31
N SER A 263 18.22 -10.73 7.46
CA SER A 263 17.73 -9.92 6.35
C SER A 263 18.88 -9.28 5.56
N ALA A 264 19.88 -8.74 6.27
CA ALA A 264 21.06 -8.17 5.66
C ALA A 264 21.97 -9.22 4.99
N LYS A 265 22.01 -10.47 5.46
CA LYS A 265 22.77 -11.56 4.84
C LYS A 265 22.04 -12.17 3.63
N ALA A 266 20.71 -12.17 3.65
CA ALA A 266 19.86 -12.80 2.64
C ALA A 266 19.32 -11.83 1.55
N TRP A 267 19.74 -10.56 1.55
CA TRP A 267 19.17 -9.51 0.71
C TRP A 267 19.20 -9.81 -0.80
N ASP A 268 20.29 -10.37 -1.32
CA ASP A 268 20.47 -10.72 -2.74
C ASP A 268 20.40 -12.23 -3.02
N CYS A 269 19.98 -13.00 -2.03
CA CYS A 269 19.93 -14.45 -2.10
C CYS A 269 18.55 -14.94 -2.55
N ASP A 270 18.52 -16.11 -3.16
CA ASP A 270 17.28 -16.81 -3.45
C ASP A 270 16.76 -17.48 -2.17
N LEU A 271 15.59 -17.05 -1.71
CA LEU A 271 15.00 -17.52 -0.45
C LEU A 271 14.63 -18.99 -0.52
N GLU A 272 14.09 -19.47 -1.64
CA GLU A 272 13.64 -20.86 -1.76
C GLU A 272 14.83 -21.81 -1.81
N SER A 273 15.85 -21.45 -2.60
CA SER A 273 17.12 -22.18 -2.64
C SER A 273 17.82 -22.19 -1.27
N THR A 274 17.79 -21.07 -0.54
CA THR A 274 18.39 -20.98 0.81
C THR A 274 17.64 -21.88 1.80
N LYS A 275 16.29 -21.88 1.78
CA LYS A 275 15.49 -22.76 2.63
C LYS A 275 15.75 -24.23 2.31
N ALA A 276 15.78 -24.60 1.03
CA ALA A 276 16.05 -25.97 0.60
C ALA A 276 17.42 -26.46 1.10
N TYR A 277 18.46 -25.64 0.91
CA TYR A 277 19.82 -25.95 1.36
C TYR A 277 19.90 -26.23 2.87
N TYR A 278 19.34 -25.35 3.69
CA TYR A 278 19.39 -25.51 5.15
C TYR A 278 18.48 -26.63 5.65
N THR A 279 17.33 -26.87 5.00
CA THR A 279 16.44 -27.98 5.33
C THR A 279 17.13 -29.32 5.08
N GLU A 280 17.82 -29.47 3.93
CA GLU A 280 18.60 -30.66 3.61
C GLU A 280 19.74 -30.87 4.61
N LYS A 281 20.48 -29.80 4.95
CA LYS A 281 21.61 -29.85 5.89
C LYS A 281 21.20 -30.22 7.31
N ILE A 282 20.08 -29.69 7.81
CA ILE A 282 19.56 -30.05 9.14
C ILE A 282 18.94 -31.46 9.11
N GLY A 283 18.27 -31.83 8.01
CA GLY A 283 17.61 -33.11 7.83
C GLY A 283 18.56 -34.30 7.69
N SER A 284 19.76 -34.11 7.14
CA SER A 284 20.69 -35.20 6.84
C SER A 284 21.10 -36.01 8.09
N PRO A 285 20.92 -37.35 8.09
CA PRO A 285 21.23 -38.21 9.25
C PRO A 285 22.74 -38.34 9.54
N SER A 286 23.61 -37.96 8.59
CA SER A 286 25.06 -37.89 8.77
C SER A 286 25.56 -36.51 8.31
N PRO A 287 25.85 -35.57 9.23
CA PRO A 287 26.46 -34.31 8.84
C PRO A 287 27.96 -34.55 8.61
N GLU A 288 28.35 -35.05 7.44
CA GLU A 288 29.76 -35.10 7.01
C GLU A 288 30.41 -33.70 7.05
N ARG A 289 29.60 -32.64 7.06
CA ARG A 289 29.94 -31.27 7.45
C ARG A 289 28.79 -30.66 8.24
N TYR A 290 29.04 -30.33 9.52
CA TYR A 290 28.15 -29.47 10.30
C TYR A 290 27.96 -28.12 9.59
N ILE A 291 26.78 -27.51 9.76
CA ILE A 291 26.49 -26.17 9.20
C ILE A 291 27.46 -25.13 9.79
N ASP A 292 27.74 -25.28 11.08
CA ASP A 292 28.62 -24.43 11.85
C ASP A 292 29.51 -25.31 12.72
N GLU A 293 30.83 -25.16 12.60
CA GLU A 293 31.82 -25.92 13.37
C GLU A 293 31.70 -25.63 14.88
N GLU A 294 31.22 -24.45 15.25
CA GLU A 294 30.99 -24.08 16.65
C GLU A 294 29.77 -24.79 17.25
N TYR A 295 28.83 -25.23 16.40
CA TYR A 295 27.65 -26.01 16.78
C TYR A 295 27.76 -27.46 16.29
N ARG A 296 28.91 -28.11 16.53
CA ARG A 296 29.17 -29.50 16.10
C ARG A 296 28.48 -30.59 16.93
N ASN A 297 27.70 -30.24 17.96
CA ASN A 297 27.04 -31.24 18.80
C ASN A 297 25.83 -31.83 18.04
N PRO A 298 25.80 -33.16 17.74
CA PRO A 298 24.68 -33.80 17.06
C PRO A 298 23.33 -33.58 17.76
N ASP A 299 23.34 -33.47 19.09
CA ASP A 299 22.15 -33.29 19.91
C ASP A 299 21.33 -32.05 19.50
N TYR A 300 21.99 -31.00 19.00
CA TYR A 300 21.30 -29.79 18.53
C TYR A 300 20.45 -30.05 17.29
N TYR A 301 20.99 -30.81 16.33
CA TYR A 301 20.29 -31.17 15.10
C TYR A 301 19.17 -32.17 15.39
N ASP A 302 19.40 -33.14 16.28
CA ASP A 302 18.39 -34.09 16.72
C ASP A 302 17.22 -33.40 17.42
N TYR A 303 17.51 -32.45 18.30
CA TYR A 303 16.48 -31.65 18.95
C TYR A 303 15.69 -30.83 17.93
N LEU A 304 16.34 -30.17 16.96
CA LEU A 304 15.66 -29.45 15.86
C LEU A 304 14.73 -30.38 15.07
N ARG A 305 15.15 -31.61 14.76
CA ARG A 305 14.36 -32.60 14.02
C ARG A 305 13.22 -33.23 14.83
N GLY A 306 13.24 -33.11 16.16
CA GLY A 306 12.23 -33.71 17.04
C GLY A 306 12.33 -35.24 17.11
N TYR A 307 13.49 -35.81 16.78
CA TYR A 307 13.73 -37.24 16.96
C TYR A 307 13.79 -37.60 18.46
N ARG A 308 13.32 -38.82 18.79
CA ARG A 308 13.39 -39.33 20.18
C ARG A 308 14.86 -39.55 20.55
N PHE A 309 15.38 -38.72 21.44
CA PHE A 309 16.76 -38.79 21.93
C PHE A 309 16.83 -38.68 23.45
N SER A 310 17.93 -39.14 24.05
CA SER A 310 18.13 -39.26 25.51
C SER A 310 17.96 -37.95 26.29
N ARG A 311 18.27 -36.80 25.68
CA ARG A 311 18.16 -35.46 26.29
C ARG A 311 16.89 -34.68 25.93
N LEU A 312 15.93 -35.28 25.22
CA LEU A 312 14.73 -34.57 24.77
C LEU A 312 13.94 -33.95 25.93
N HIS A 313 13.84 -34.65 27.07
CA HIS A 313 13.17 -34.13 28.26
C HIS A 313 13.86 -32.88 28.82
N TYR A 314 15.18 -32.90 28.93
CA TYR A 314 15.96 -31.77 29.40
C TYR A 314 15.76 -30.52 28.53
N TYR A 315 15.86 -30.66 27.20
CA TYR A 315 15.63 -29.54 26.29
C TYR A 315 14.20 -29.03 26.32
N ARG A 316 13.21 -29.92 26.43
CA ARG A 316 11.80 -29.53 26.54
C ARG A 316 11.53 -28.74 27.82
N ASP A 317 12.14 -29.13 28.93
CA ASP A 317 11.96 -28.45 30.22
C ASP A 317 12.61 -27.05 30.19
N LEU A 318 13.75 -26.89 29.50
CA LEU A 318 14.35 -25.58 29.22
C LEU A 318 13.46 -24.72 28.30
N GLU A 319 12.92 -25.32 27.23
CA GLU A 319 12.03 -24.64 26.28
C GLU A 319 10.78 -24.08 26.97
N GLN A 320 10.22 -24.82 27.93
CA GLN A 320 9.11 -24.37 28.78
C GLN A 320 9.51 -23.29 29.77
N GLY A 321 10.78 -23.23 30.17
CA GLY A 321 11.34 -22.20 31.04
C GLY A 321 11.43 -20.82 30.38
N PHE A 322 11.43 -20.75 29.05
CA PHE A 322 11.38 -19.49 28.31
C PHE A 322 9.96 -18.90 28.32
N VAL A 323 9.71 -18.06 29.32
CA VAL A 323 8.50 -17.24 29.49
C VAL A 323 8.58 -16.03 28.54
N VAL A 324 8.63 -16.26 27.23
CA VAL A 324 8.41 -15.21 26.22
C VAL A 324 6.89 -15.11 26.03
N TYR A 325 6.19 -14.45 26.96
CA TYR A 325 4.73 -14.29 26.88
C TYR A 325 4.33 -13.17 25.90
N THR A 326 3.35 -13.51 25.06
CA THR A 326 2.29 -12.61 24.52
C THR A 326 2.68 -11.48 23.56
N ALA A 327 3.55 -11.73 22.58
CA ALA A 327 3.60 -10.96 21.32
C ALA A 327 4.03 -11.90 20.17
N PRO A 328 3.61 -11.68 18.91
CA PRO A 328 3.35 -12.72 17.90
C PRO A 328 4.59 -13.43 17.32
N ILE A 329 5.79 -13.22 17.87
CA ILE A 329 7.04 -13.69 17.29
C ILE A 329 7.29 -15.14 17.69
N LYS A 330 6.47 -16.05 17.14
CA LYS A 330 6.63 -17.50 17.33
C LYS A 330 7.83 -18.02 16.52
N ASN A 331 8.05 -17.43 15.36
CA ASN A 331 9.07 -17.78 14.39
C ASN A 331 9.38 -16.57 13.49
N TYR A 332 10.29 -16.74 12.53
CA TYR A 332 10.75 -15.67 11.65
C TYR A 332 9.62 -15.10 10.77
N SER A 333 8.81 -15.94 10.14
CA SER A 333 7.69 -15.51 9.31
C SER A 333 6.67 -14.72 10.13
N ALA A 334 6.33 -15.16 11.34
CA ALA A 334 5.44 -14.42 12.22
C ALA A 334 6.03 -13.06 12.66
N PHE A 335 7.37 -12.95 12.81
CA PHE A 335 8.03 -11.66 13.01
C PHE A 335 7.85 -10.74 11.79
N ILE A 336 8.14 -11.24 10.59
CA ILE A 336 8.04 -10.47 9.34
C ILE A 336 6.60 -9.95 9.11
N HIS A 337 5.60 -10.73 9.50
CA HIS A 337 4.20 -10.34 9.42
C HIS A 337 3.70 -9.49 10.60
N SER A 338 4.56 -9.18 11.57
CA SER A 338 4.18 -8.39 12.75
C SER A 338 4.53 -6.90 12.62
N ASP A 339 3.86 -6.06 13.41
CA ASP A 339 4.14 -4.62 13.52
C ASP A 339 5.59 -4.31 13.96
N ALA A 340 6.27 -5.28 14.58
CA ALA A 340 7.68 -5.15 14.92
C ALA A 340 8.58 -5.07 13.66
N CYS A 341 8.24 -5.80 12.59
CA CYS A 341 8.91 -5.67 11.30
C CYS A 341 8.58 -4.32 10.65
N HIS A 342 7.33 -3.86 10.74
CA HIS A 342 6.92 -2.55 10.22
C HIS A 342 7.72 -1.41 10.88
N SER A 343 7.89 -1.48 12.20
CA SER A 343 8.66 -0.51 12.98
C SER A 343 10.16 -0.56 12.66
N ALA A 344 10.73 -1.75 12.49
CA ALA A 344 12.14 -1.93 12.13
C ALA A 344 12.47 -1.37 10.73
N CYS A 345 11.53 -1.41 9.79
CA CYS A 345 11.70 -0.84 8.45
C CYS A 345 11.86 0.70 8.44
N TYR A 346 11.29 1.41 9.42
CA TYR A 346 11.45 2.87 9.51
C TYR A 346 12.75 3.30 10.20
N VAL A 347 13.40 2.40 10.95
CA VAL A 347 14.58 2.71 11.76
C VAL A 347 15.88 2.19 11.12
N HIS A 348 15.83 1.15 10.27
CA HIS A 348 17.02 0.57 9.63
C HIS A 348 16.88 0.25 8.11
N THR A 349 17.44 1.20 7.37
CA THR A 349 17.99 1.34 6.01
C THR A 349 18.56 0.13 5.23
N ALA A 350 17.91 -1.03 5.17
CA ALA A 350 18.25 -2.05 4.15
C ALA A 350 17.16 -2.17 3.08
N CYS A 351 15.95 -2.50 3.50
CA CYS A 351 14.81 -2.64 2.59
C CYS A 351 14.24 -1.27 2.17
N HIS A 352 14.21 -0.30 3.09
CA HIS A 352 13.75 1.07 2.82
C HIS A 352 14.68 1.77 1.83
N ASP A 353 15.99 1.71 2.03
CA ASP A 353 16.95 2.41 1.16
C ASP A 353 17.08 1.77 -0.21
N ALA A 354 17.00 0.44 -0.31
CA ALA A 354 16.99 -0.25 -1.60
C ALA A 354 15.71 0.07 -2.41
N CYS A 355 14.53 0.07 -1.76
CA CYS A 355 13.28 0.46 -2.42
C CYS A 355 13.23 1.95 -2.75
N HIS A 356 13.64 2.83 -1.82
CA HIS A 356 13.66 4.27 -2.03
C HIS A 356 14.65 4.64 -3.13
N SER A 357 15.85 4.05 -3.16
CA SER A 357 16.84 4.32 -4.21
C SER A 357 16.44 3.76 -5.56
N ALA A 358 15.83 2.57 -5.63
CA ALA A 358 15.36 1.98 -6.88
C ALA A 358 14.18 2.77 -7.46
N CYS A 359 13.20 3.14 -6.63
CA CYS A 359 12.07 3.99 -7.05
C CYS A 359 12.53 5.41 -7.42
N HIS A 360 13.40 6.03 -6.61
CA HIS A 360 13.91 7.37 -6.89
C HIS A 360 14.77 7.38 -8.16
N SER A 361 15.61 6.37 -8.40
CA SER A 361 16.43 6.24 -9.62
C SER A 361 15.59 5.92 -10.85
N ALA A 362 14.56 5.07 -10.75
CA ALA A 362 13.66 4.75 -11.86
C ALA A 362 12.81 5.97 -12.25
N CYS A 363 12.30 6.73 -11.27
CA CYS A 363 11.58 7.98 -11.51
C CYS A 363 12.50 9.08 -12.05
N HIS A 364 13.69 9.29 -11.47
CA HIS A 364 14.65 10.27 -11.99
C HIS A 364 15.09 9.91 -13.42
N SER A 365 15.38 8.63 -13.71
CA SER A 365 15.82 8.20 -15.04
C SER A 365 14.72 8.30 -16.08
N ALA A 366 13.47 7.92 -15.74
CA ALA A 366 12.34 8.05 -16.66
C ALA A 366 12.02 9.53 -16.96
N CYS A 367 12.07 10.40 -15.95
CA CYS A 367 11.82 11.84 -16.12
C CYS A 367 12.98 12.58 -16.82
N HIS A 368 14.25 12.32 -16.47
CA HIS A 368 15.39 12.93 -17.16
C HIS A 368 15.55 12.42 -18.60
N SER A 369 15.31 11.14 -18.86
CA SER A 369 15.43 10.59 -20.22
C SER A 369 14.32 11.11 -21.14
N ALA A 370 13.08 11.20 -20.65
CA ALA A 370 11.98 11.80 -21.41
C ALA A 370 12.22 13.29 -21.71
N CYS A 371 12.77 14.05 -20.75
CA CYS A 371 13.13 15.45 -20.95
C CYS A 371 14.32 15.64 -21.89
N HIS A 372 15.40 14.86 -21.76
CA HIS A 372 16.54 14.92 -22.70
C HIS A 372 16.14 14.49 -24.12
N SER A 373 15.26 13.50 -24.27
CA SER A 373 14.77 13.04 -25.58
C SER A 373 13.89 14.11 -26.26
N ALA A 374 13.03 14.78 -25.50
CA ALA A 374 12.22 15.90 -25.98
C ALA A 374 13.08 17.12 -26.36
N CYS A 375 14.13 17.43 -25.58
CA CYS A 375 15.07 18.52 -25.90
C CYS A 375 15.96 18.20 -27.11
N HIS A 376 16.47 16.97 -27.28
CA HIS A 376 17.23 16.59 -28.47
C HIS A 376 16.34 16.54 -29.74
N SER A 377 15.07 16.14 -29.61
CA SER A 377 14.10 16.19 -30.72
C SER A 377 13.79 17.63 -31.14
N ALA A 378 13.73 18.57 -30.19
CA ALA A 378 13.53 19.99 -30.47
C ALA A 378 14.78 20.68 -31.07
N CYS A 379 15.98 20.24 -30.71
CA CYS A 379 17.22 20.81 -31.25
C CYS A 379 17.56 20.34 -32.69
N VAL A 380 17.17 19.13 -33.10
CA VAL A 380 17.44 18.63 -34.48
C VAL A 380 16.32 19.02 -35.47
N SER A 381 15.18 19.50 -34.98
CA SER A 381 14.07 20.00 -35.82
C SER A 381 14.02 21.54 -35.95
N GLY A 382 14.89 22.27 -35.22
CA GLY A 382 14.98 23.73 -35.24
C GLY A 382 16.06 24.30 -36.18
N GLY A 383 16.35 23.63 -37.29
CA GLY A 383 17.25 24.14 -38.32
C GLY A 383 16.63 25.33 -39.07
N ALA A 384 17.16 26.51 -38.77
CA ALA A 384 16.98 27.84 -39.37
C ALA A 384 16.27 27.92 -40.74
N HIS A 385 15.19 28.71 -40.76
CA HIS A 385 15.01 29.75 -41.77
C HIS A 385 16.04 30.87 -41.56
#